data_AF-A0A1G7TH84-F1
#
_entry.id   AF-A0A1G7TH84-F1
#
_cell.length_a   1.000
_cell.length_b   1.000
_cell.length_c   1.000
_cell.angle_alpha   90.00
_cell.angle_beta   90.00
_cell.angle_gamma   90.00
#
_symmetry.space_group_name_H-M   'P 1'
#
loop_
_entity.id
_entity.type
_entity.pdbx_description
1 polymer ?
#
loop_
_entity_poly.entity_id
_entity_poly.type
_entity_poly.pdbx_seq_one_letter_code
_entity_poly.pdbx_strand_id
1 'polypeptide(L)'
;MAKSFTDEDDALLAELGVEVEVKKQLSRTPREERIVAGFEEISRFAEEHGQPPQHGEDLDIFERLYAVRLDRIRDLQECRDLLAPLDEQGLLAETFAASTSGAEDLEDDALLAELGVEVAKSPLTELKHVRSTAEKKAADEVANREKCEDFSKFKPLFEMVQKELDSGLRETRPFEMKAEIEKGRFFIVGGQKAYVTEKGETITNEQGRTDARLRVIFDNGTESNMLMRSLQRALNKDGAGRRITDPSAGPLFSDQTIDGDEASGIIYVLRSKSDHPLVTENRELVHKIGVTNMSVEKRIAGAQLQPTFLMANVEVVATYELYNINRSKLENLIHRIFEPARLEIEIMDRFGRPVVPREWFLVPLFVINDAVEKIRDGTITGYHYDPRAAGLKRISGEMPQ
;
A
#
# COMPACT_ATOMS: atom_id res chain seq x y z
N MET A 1 -12.81 -37.39 -9.52
CA MET A 1 -13.77 -38.14 -8.67
C MET A 1 -13.03 -39.37 -8.16
N ALA A 2 -12.61 -39.35 -6.89
CA ALA A 2 -11.88 -40.47 -6.29
C ALA A 2 -12.87 -41.60 -5.99
N LYS A 3 -12.53 -42.83 -6.39
CA LYS A 3 -13.27 -44.04 -6.01
C LYS A 3 -13.00 -44.27 -4.51
N SER A 4 -14.00 -44.04 -3.67
CA SER A 4 -13.93 -44.41 -2.25
C SER A 4 -14.07 -45.92 -2.14
N PHE A 5 -13.11 -46.58 -1.48
CA PHE A 5 -13.22 -47.96 -1.05
C PHE A 5 -14.41 -48.09 -0.08
N THR A 6 -15.15 -49.19 -0.19
CA THR A 6 -16.33 -49.48 0.63
C THR A 6 -15.97 -50.41 1.78
N ASP A 7 -16.79 -50.43 2.84
CA ASP A 7 -16.57 -51.29 4.02
C ASP A 7 -16.52 -52.79 3.66
N GLU A 8 -17.09 -53.17 2.52
CA GLU A 8 -17.00 -54.53 1.96
C GLU A 8 -15.61 -54.85 1.39
N ASP A 9 -14.90 -53.86 0.85
CA ASP A 9 -13.53 -54.03 0.35
C ASP A 9 -12.54 -54.22 1.51
N ASP A 10 -12.76 -53.52 2.64
CA ASP A 10 -11.95 -53.64 3.85
C ASP A 10 -12.12 -55.02 4.53
N ALA A 11 -13.33 -55.57 4.49
CA ALA A 11 -13.61 -56.91 5.01
C ALA A 11 -12.90 -58.01 4.19
N LEU A 12 -12.84 -57.86 2.86
CA LEU A 12 -12.13 -58.78 1.97
C LEU A 12 -10.60 -58.69 2.14
N LEU A 13 -10.06 -57.49 2.38
CA LEU A 13 -8.62 -57.28 2.63
C LEU A 13 -8.17 -57.93 3.95
N ALA A 14 -9.00 -57.89 4.99
CA ALA A 14 -8.72 -58.51 6.28
C ALA A 14 -8.68 -60.05 6.18
N GLU A 15 -9.50 -60.65 5.32
CA GLU A 15 -9.54 -62.10 5.11
C GLU A 15 -8.35 -62.63 4.28
N LEU A 16 -7.70 -61.75 3.50
CA LEU A 16 -6.53 -62.05 2.67
C LEU A 16 -5.18 -61.87 3.40
N GLY A 17 -5.18 -61.42 4.66
CA GLY A 17 -3.96 -61.30 5.48
C GLY A 17 -2.94 -60.27 4.98
N VAL A 18 -3.38 -59.26 4.22
CA VAL A 18 -2.53 -58.18 3.72
C VAL A 18 -2.60 -56.99 4.68
N GLU A 19 -1.60 -56.84 5.54
CA GLU A 19 -1.42 -55.61 6.31
C GLU A 19 -0.97 -54.49 5.37
N VAL A 20 -1.89 -53.59 5.00
CA VAL A 20 -1.54 -52.37 4.28
C VAL A 20 -0.94 -51.38 5.28
N GLU A 21 0.39 -51.35 5.36
CA GLU A 21 1.10 -50.27 6.06
C GLU A 21 0.83 -48.94 5.35
N VAL A 22 -0.16 -48.19 5.85
CA VAL A 22 -0.44 -46.83 5.38
C VAL A 22 0.72 -45.93 5.83
N LYS A 23 1.70 -45.72 4.94
CA LYS A 23 2.76 -44.72 5.13
C LYS A 23 2.12 -43.35 5.29
N LYS A 24 2.24 -42.81 6.51
CA LYS A 24 1.77 -41.48 6.92
C LYS A 24 2.40 -40.41 6.00
N GLN A 25 1.64 -39.87 5.05
CA GLN A 25 2.10 -38.73 4.25
C GLN A 25 2.19 -37.49 5.16
N LEU A 26 3.42 -37.08 5.47
CA LEU A 26 3.70 -35.79 6.11
C LEU A 26 3.14 -34.69 5.21
N SER A 27 2.26 -33.84 5.73
CA SER A 27 1.80 -32.64 5.03
C SER A 27 2.99 -31.70 4.83
N ARG A 28 3.60 -31.73 3.64
CA ARG A 28 4.78 -30.93 3.31
C ARG A 28 4.41 -29.46 3.16
N THR A 29 5.31 -28.55 3.56
CA THR A 29 5.12 -27.12 3.32
C THR A 29 5.36 -26.78 1.83
N PRO A 30 4.78 -25.68 1.29
CA PRO A 30 5.04 -25.26 -0.10
C PRO A 30 6.52 -25.00 -0.43
N ARG A 31 7.36 -24.80 0.60
CA ARG A 31 8.81 -24.68 0.46
C ARG A 31 9.46 -26.05 0.32
N GLU A 32 9.06 -27.02 1.15
CA GLU A 32 9.54 -28.41 1.08
C GLU A 32 9.17 -29.06 -0.25
N GLU A 33 7.95 -28.85 -0.75
CA GLU A 33 7.53 -29.36 -2.06
C GLU A 33 8.40 -28.83 -3.22
N ARG A 34 8.82 -27.55 -3.16
CA ARG A 34 9.74 -26.99 -4.15
C ARG A 34 11.15 -27.56 -4.05
N ILE A 35 11.61 -27.85 -2.83
CA ILE A 35 12.92 -28.48 -2.61
C ILE A 35 12.91 -29.91 -3.15
N VAL A 36 11.83 -30.65 -2.90
CA VAL A 36 11.62 -32.00 -3.43
C VAL A 36 11.56 -32.00 -4.95
N ALA A 37 10.73 -31.16 -5.56
CA ALA A 37 10.63 -31.08 -7.02
C ALA A 37 11.97 -30.70 -7.68
N GLY A 38 12.73 -29.78 -7.06
CA GLY A 38 14.05 -29.42 -7.54
C GLY A 38 15.08 -30.53 -7.41
N PHE A 39 14.96 -31.41 -6.41
CA PHE A 39 15.82 -32.59 -6.26
C PHE A 39 15.44 -33.70 -7.23
N GLU A 40 14.14 -33.92 -7.49
CA GLU A 40 13.66 -34.88 -8.50
C GLU A 40 14.15 -34.55 -9.91
N GLU A 41 14.26 -33.25 -10.25
CA GLU A 41 14.88 -32.79 -11.51
C GLU A 41 16.36 -33.20 -11.60
N ILE A 42 17.10 -33.07 -10.49
CA ILE A 42 18.52 -33.45 -10.41
C ILE A 42 18.69 -34.97 -10.47
N SER A 43 17.84 -35.74 -9.77
CA SER A 43 17.83 -37.19 -9.84
C SER A 43 17.52 -37.69 -11.26
N ARG A 44 16.55 -37.08 -11.94
CA ARG A 44 16.26 -37.42 -13.34
C ARG A 44 17.44 -37.12 -14.26
N PHE A 45 18.08 -35.97 -14.09
CA PHE A 45 19.30 -35.64 -14.83
C PHE A 45 20.39 -36.70 -14.59
N ALA A 46 20.60 -37.12 -13.34
CA ALA A 46 21.58 -38.14 -13.00
C ALA A 46 21.24 -39.52 -13.56
N GLU A 47 19.96 -39.89 -13.65
CA GLU A 47 19.51 -41.12 -14.31
C GLU A 47 19.72 -41.09 -15.83
N GLU A 48 19.40 -39.97 -16.47
CA GLU A 48 19.52 -39.81 -17.92
C GLU A 48 20.99 -39.75 -18.38
N HIS A 49 21.84 -39.06 -17.62
CA HIS A 49 23.26 -38.87 -17.97
C HIS A 49 24.21 -39.87 -17.29
N GLY A 50 23.72 -40.66 -16.33
CA GLY A 50 24.51 -41.61 -15.56
C GLY A 50 25.57 -40.97 -14.64
N GLN A 51 25.55 -39.64 -14.49
CA GLN A 51 26.48 -38.87 -13.68
C GLN A 51 25.76 -37.70 -12.98
N PRO A 52 26.19 -37.32 -11.76
CA PRO A 52 25.67 -36.12 -11.10
C PRO A 52 26.07 -34.87 -11.91
N PRO A 53 25.26 -33.79 -11.86
CA PRO A 53 25.57 -32.55 -12.55
C PRO A 53 26.87 -31.92 -12.05
N GLN A 54 27.71 -31.42 -12.96
CA GLN A 54 29.01 -30.85 -12.66
C GLN A 54 29.10 -29.36 -13.02
N HIS A 55 30.08 -28.67 -12.42
CA HIS A 55 30.43 -27.30 -12.78
C HIS A 55 31.35 -27.29 -14.00
N GLY A 56 31.07 -26.42 -14.98
CA GLY A 56 31.94 -26.20 -16.12
C GLY A 56 31.38 -25.16 -17.08
N GLU A 57 32.22 -24.23 -17.56
CA GLU A 57 31.78 -23.18 -18.50
C GLU A 57 31.34 -23.73 -19.87
N ASP A 58 31.94 -24.87 -20.26
CA ASP A 58 31.63 -25.61 -21.50
C ASP A 58 30.43 -26.57 -21.36
N LEU A 59 29.83 -26.67 -20.17
CA LEU A 59 28.68 -27.55 -19.89
C LEU A 59 27.35 -26.82 -20.09
N ASP A 60 26.31 -27.63 -20.31
CA ASP A 60 24.97 -27.12 -20.56
C ASP A 60 24.48 -26.23 -19.41
N ILE A 61 23.63 -25.25 -19.74
CA ILE A 61 23.14 -24.25 -18.79
C ILE A 61 22.33 -24.93 -17.68
N PHE A 62 21.57 -25.98 -18.02
CA PHE A 62 20.78 -26.73 -17.05
C PHE A 62 21.65 -27.58 -16.12
N GLU A 63 22.69 -28.22 -16.65
CA GLU A 63 23.65 -28.99 -15.84
C GLU A 63 24.33 -28.11 -14.80
N ARG A 64 24.81 -26.92 -15.20
CA ARG A 64 25.37 -25.94 -14.25
C ARG A 64 24.37 -25.50 -13.19
N LEU A 65 23.13 -25.25 -13.58
CA LEU A 65 22.08 -24.86 -12.63
C LEU A 65 21.80 -25.98 -11.63
N TYR A 66 21.74 -27.23 -12.09
CA TYR A 66 21.54 -28.40 -11.24
C TYR A 66 22.74 -28.66 -10.32
N ALA A 67 23.98 -28.43 -10.78
CA ALA A 67 25.19 -28.54 -9.97
C ALA A 67 25.17 -27.55 -8.79
N VAL A 68 24.89 -26.26 -9.06
CA VAL A 68 24.77 -25.22 -8.03
C VAL A 68 23.63 -25.54 -7.05
N ARG A 69 22.51 -26.07 -7.54
CA ARG A 69 21.37 -26.46 -6.69
C ARG A 69 21.71 -27.65 -5.81
N LEU A 70 22.39 -28.66 -6.36
CA LEU A 70 22.83 -29.85 -5.63
C LEU A 70 23.80 -29.48 -4.51
N ASP A 71 24.76 -28.59 -4.77
CA ASP A 71 25.67 -28.09 -3.75
C ASP A 71 24.93 -27.35 -2.63
N ARG A 72 23.98 -26.49 -2.99
CA ARG A 72 23.18 -25.79 -1.97
C ARG A 72 22.29 -26.71 -1.15
N ILE A 73 21.80 -27.80 -1.76
CA ILE A 73 21.06 -28.86 -1.06
C ILE A 73 22.00 -29.62 -0.12
N ARG A 74 23.24 -29.88 -0.55
CA ARG A 74 24.29 -30.48 0.27
C ARG A 74 24.74 -29.54 1.38
N ASP A 75 24.74 -28.23 1.25
CA ASP A 75 25.19 -27.33 2.33
C ASP A 75 24.17 -27.22 3.49
N LEU A 76 22.88 -27.44 3.21
CA LEU A 76 21.80 -27.21 4.16
C LEU A 76 21.32 -28.51 4.82
N GLN A 77 21.52 -28.65 6.13
CA GLN A 77 21.10 -29.82 6.90
C GLN A 77 19.59 -30.10 6.80
N GLU A 78 18.76 -29.05 6.82
CA GLU A 78 17.30 -29.15 6.65
C GLU A 78 16.91 -29.82 5.31
N CYS A 79 17.67 -29.56 4.25
CA CYS A 79 17.43 -30.14 2.93
C CYS A 79 17.91 -31.61 2.88
N ARG A 80 19.05 -31.92 3.51
CA ARG A 80 19.55 -33.29 3.63
C ARG A 80 18.54 -34.19 4.35
N ASP A 81 18.05 -33.75 5.50
CA ASP A 81 17.10 -34.53 6.32
C ASP A 81 15.76 -34.74 5.58
N LEU A 82 15.30 -33.73 4.82
CA LEU A 82 14.07 -33.79 4.03
C LEU A 82 14.19 -34.76 2.84
N LEU A 83 15.35 -34.79 2.17
CA LEU A 83 15.57 -35.49 0.92
C LEU A 83 16.25 -36.86 1.09
N ALA A 84 16.82 -37.17 2.26
CA ALA A 84 17.37 -38.48 2.60
C ALA A 84 16.49 -39.69 2.22
N PRO A 85 15.15 -39.68 2.46
CA PRO A 85 14.30 -40.81 2.05
C PRO A 85 14.02 -40.89 0.55
N LEU A 86 14.40 -39.86 -0.23
CA LEU A 86 14.20 -39.78 -1.68
C LEU A 86 15.51 -39.96 -2.47
N ASP A 87 16.65 -40.05 -1.78
CA ASP A 87 17.97 -40.18 -2.40
C ASP A 87 18.31 -41.65 -2.71
N GLU A 88 17.70 -42.18 -3.77
CA GLU A 88 17.96 -43.55 -4.23
C GLU A 88 19.34 -43.70 -4.91
N GLN A 89 19.85 -42.61 -5.51
CA GLN A 89 21.11 -42.61 -6.27
C GLN A 89 22.34 -42.20 -5.42
N GLY A 90 22.16 -41.90 -4.12
CA GLY A 90 23.25 -41.50 -3.23
C GLY A 90 23.87 -40.13 -3.57
N LEU A 91 23.09 -39.22 -4.17
CA LEU A 91 23.51 -37.88 -4.58
C LEU A 91 23.77 -36.95 -3.39
N LEU A 92 23.13 -37.21 -2.24
CA LEU A 92 23.33 -36.47 -1.00
C LEU A 92 24.50 -37.02 -0.18
N ALA A 93 24.94 -38.25 -0.45
CA ALA A 93 26.11 -38.82 0.19
C ALA A 93 27.37 -38.09 -0.33
N GLU A 94 28.15 -37.53 0.61
CA GLU A 94 29.45 -36.91 0.34
C GLU A 94 30.43 -37.93 -0.25
N THR A 95 30.32 -38.17 -1.56
CA THR A 95 31.42 -38.75 -2.34
C THR A 95 32.35 -37.60 -2.68
N PHE A 96 33.29 -37.36 -1.76
CA PHE A 96 34.52 -36.62 -2.01
C PHE A 96 35.26 -37.28 -3.18
N ALA A 97 34.97 -36.84 -4.40
CA ALA A 97 35.95 -36.84 -5.48
C ALA A 97 36.70 -35.52 -5.37
N ALA A 98 37.81 -35.58 -4.63
CA ALA A 98 38.79 -34.53 -4.52
C ALA A 98 39.18 -34.00 -5.91
N SER A 99 38.68 -32.81 -6.25
CA SER A 99 39.50 -31.77 -6.87
C SER A 99 39.90 -30.83 -5.74
N THR A 100 40.87 -31.30 -4.97
CA THR A 100 41.62 -30.48 -4.01
C THR A 100 42.32 -29.34 -4.73
N SER A 101 41.92 -28.12 -4.41
CA SER A 101 42.85 -27.15 -3.83
C SER A 101 42.05 -26.32 -2.83
N GLY A 102 42.40 -26.45 -1.56
CA GLY A 102 41.78 -25.68 -0.49
C GLY A 102 41.94 -24.19 -0.75
N ALA A 103 40.81 -23.49 -0.81
CA ALA A 103 40.74 -22.04 -0.79
C ALA A 103 40.18 -21.58 0.57
N GLU A 104 40.68 -22.19 1.65
CA GLU A 104 40.71 -21.55 2.95
C GLU A 104 42.06 -20.81 3.04
N ASP A 105 41.98 -19.48 2.96
CA ASP A 105 43.00 -18.50 3.33
C ASP A 105 44.40 -18.62 2.69
N LEU A 106 44.46 -18.56 1.35
CA LEU A 106 45.67 -18.07 0.69
C LEU A 106 45.34 -16.73 0.02
N GLU A 107 45.90 -15.65 0.57
CA GLU A 107 45.84 -14.30 0.03
C GLU A 107 46.29 -14.33 -1.45
N ASP A 108 45.50 -13.74 -2.35
CA ASP A 108 45.75 -13.71 -3.82
C ASP A 108 47.18 -13.27 -4.18
N ASP A 109 47.82 -12.47 -3.31
CA ASP A 109 49.19 -12.00 -3.45
C ASP A 109 50.24 -13.12 -3.32
N ALA A 110 49.97 -14.18 -2.56
CA ALA A 110 50.88 -15.32 -2.38
C ALA A 110 50.90 -16.24 -3.61
N LEU A 111 49.75 -16.43 -4.28
CA LEU A 111 49.64 -17.23 -5.50
C LEU A 111 50.33 -16.53 -6.69
N LEU A 112 50.22 -15.20 -6.78
CA LEU A 112 50.88 -14.42 -7.82
C LEU A 112 52.42 -14.48 -7.73
N ALA A 113 52.96 -14.58 -6.52
CA ALA A 113 54.40 -14.70 -6.29
C ALA A 113 54.98 -16.05 -6.72
N GLU A 114 54.25 -17.16 -6.52
CA GLU A 114 54.68 -18.50 -6.95
C GLU A 114 54.67 -18.70 -8.47
N LEU A 115 53.83 -17.96 -9.21
CA LEU A 115 53.79 -17.97 -10.67
C LEU A 115 54.86 -17.09 -11.33
N GLY A 116 55.72 -16.42 -10.56
CA GLY A 116 56.82 -15.58 -11.07
C GLY A 116 56.36 -14.32 -11.83
N VAL A 117 55.11 -13.88 -11.62
CA VAL A 117 54.55 -12.69 -12.24
C VAL A 117 54.65 -11.53 -11.25
N GLU A 118 55.70 -10.72 -11.38
CA GLU A 118 55.75 -9.42 -10.68
C GLU A 118 54.72 -8.47 -11.29
N VAL A 119 53.56 -8.34 -10.65
CA VAL A 119 52.56 -7.34 -11.05
C VAL A 119 53.02 -5.98 -10.54
N ALA A 120 53.83 -5.29 -11.35
CA ALA A 120 53.97 -3.84 -11.21
C ALA A 120 52.55 -3.23 -11.32
N LYS A 121 52.07 -2.65 -10.21
CA LYS A 121 50.75 -1.99 -10.13
C LYS A 121 50.65 -0.95 -11.24
N SER A 122 49.95 -1.31 -12.30
CA SER A 122 49.71 -0.43 -13.44
C SER A 122 48.78 0.71 -12.99
N PRO A 123 49.04 1.98 -13.34
CA PRO A 123 48.15 3.10 -13.02
C PRO A 123 46.79 3.07 -13.74
N LEU A 124 46.49 1.98 -14.46
CA LEU A 124 45.26 1.74 -15.22
C LEU A 124 44.09 1.25 -14.36
N THR A 125 44.33 0.78 -13.13
CA THR A 125 43.27 0.36 -12.19
C THR A 125 42.81 1.47 -11.24
N GLU A 126 43.47 2.64 -11.24
CA GLU A 126 43.07 3.79 -10.43
C GLU A 126 42.05 4.67 -11.16
N LEU A 127 40.75 4.46 -10.89
CA LEU A 127 39.68 5.35 -11.32
C LEU A 127 39.73 6.68 -10.54
N LYS A 128 40.58 7.63 -10.97
CA LYS A 128 40.81 8.92 -10.27
C LYS A 128 39.65 9.93 -10.30
N HIS A 129 38.62 9.70 -11.13
CA HIS A 129 37.54 10.69 -11.34
C HIS A 129 36.12 10.15 -11.14
N VAL A 130 35.94 8.90 -10.69
CA VAL A 130 34.59 8.33 -10.52
C VAL A 130 34.46 7.67 -9.15
N ARG A 131 33.58 8.22 -8.30
CA ARG A 131 33.23 7.63 -6.99
C ARG A 131 32.67 6.22 -7.19
N SER A 132 33.10 5.26 -6.37
CA SER A 132 32.66 3.86 -6.47
C SER A 132 31.15 3.73 -6.22
N THR A 133 30.53 2.67 -6.78
CA THR A 133 29.09 2.40 -6.61
C THR A 133 28.71 2.11 -5.16
N ALA A 134 29.64 1.55 -4.39
CA ALA A 134 29.49 1.32 -2.96
C ALA A 134 29.54 2.64 -2.18
N GLU A 135 30.46 3.56 -2.50
CA GLU A 135 30.48 4.89 -1.90
C GLU A 135 29.27 5.73 -2.31
N LYS A 136 28.76 5.61 -3.54
CA LYS A 136 27.50 6.26 -3.94
C LYS A 136 26.31 5.73 -3.13
N LYS A 137 26.19 4.40 -2.96
CA LYS A 137 25.12 3.78 -2.16
C LYS A 137 25.24 4.13 -0.66
N ALA A 138 26.45 4.14 -0.12
CA ALA A 138 26.70 4.47 1.29
C ALA A 138 26.53 5.96 1.58
N ALA A 139 26.96 6.84 0.67
CA ALA A 139 26.71 8.28 0.77
C ALA A 139 25.23 8.65 0.58
N ASP A 140 24.48 7.87 -0.20
CA ASP A 140 23.03 8.02 -0.33
C ASP A 140 22.25 7.47 0.90
N GLU A 141 22.78 6.46 1.61
CA GLU A 141 22.17 5.89 2.83
C GLU A 141 22.54 6.67 4.11
N VAL A 142 23.69 7.34 4.12
CA VAL A 142 24.14 8.25 5.17
C VAL A 142 24.12 9.67 4.62
N ALA A 143 22.92 10.21 4.42
CA ALA A 143 22.79 11.64 4.15
C ALA A 143 23.30 12.40 5.38
N ASN A 144 24.53 12.91 5.31
CA ASN A 144 25.17 13.69 6.36
C ASN A 144 24.18 14.74 6.85
N ARG A 145 23.77 14.61 8.10
CA ARG A 145 22.94 15.61 8.76
C ARG A 145 23.86 16.80 9.05
N GLU A 146 23.65 17.87 8.32
CA GLU A 146 24.38 19.12 8.51
C GLU A 146 23.65 19.98 9.54
N LYS A 147 24.35 20.94 10.14
CA LYS A 147 23.70 21.87 11.07
C LYS A 147 22.85 22.85 10.28
N CYS A 148 21.58 22.98 10.63
CA CYS A 148 20.68 23.92 9.96
C CYS A 148 20.93 25.35 10.46
N GLU A 149 21.43 26.23 9.59
CA GLU A 149 21.70 27.64 9.95
C GLU A 149 20.41 28.44 10.18
N ASP A 150 19.36 28.12 9.44
CA ASP A 150 18.05 28.79 9.50
C ASP A 150 17.09 28.18 10.53
N PHE A 151 17.56 27.29 11.42
CA PHE A 151 16.68 26.51 12.30
C PHE A 151 15.75 27.38 13.17
N SER A 152 16.16 28.60 13.52
CA SER A 152 15.34 29.56 14.26
C SER A 152 13.99 29.85 13.59
N LYS A 153 13.90 29.77 12.26
CA LYS A 153 12.65 29.95 11.51
C LYS A 153 11.70 28.75 11.65
N PHE A 154 12.25 27.55 11.82
CA PHE A 154 11.49 26.29 11.82
C PHE A 154 11.20 25.76 13.23
N LYS A 155 12.01 26.15 14.22
CA LYS A 155 11.77 25.86 15.65
C LYS A 155 10.33 26.11 16.11
N PRO A 156 9.67 27.25 15.83
CA PRO A 156 8.28 27.47 16.23
C PRO A 156 7.30 26.48 15.58
N LEU A 157 7.58 25.99 14.36
CA LEU A 157 6.74 25.00 13.69
C LEU A 157 6.79 23.65 14.41
N PHE A 158 7.98 23.21 14.82
CA PHE A 158 8.12 21.96 15.59
C PHE A 158 7.47 22.06 16.97
N GLU A 159 7.59 23.19 17.65
CA GLU A 159 6.92 23.44 18.93
C GLU A 159 5.40 23.46 18.78
N MET A 160 4.88 24.05 17.70
CA MET A 160 3.45 24.05 17.37
C MET A 160 2.95 22.63 17.12
N VAL A 161 3.64 21.87 16.26
CA VAL A 161 3.30 20.48 15.95
C VAL A 161 3.32 19.61 17.21
N GLN A 162 4.28 19.81 18.11
CA GLN A 162 4.33 19.09 19.38
C GLN A 162 3.09 19.39 20.24
N LYS A 163 2.74 20.68 20.41
CA LYS A 163 1.53 21.08 21.13
C LYS A 163 0.25 20.53 20.49
N GLU A 164 0.20 20.48 19.17
CA GLU A 164 -0.94 19.95 18.41
C GLU A 164 -1.06 18.42 18.52
N LEU A 165 0.07 17.70 18.59
CA LEU A 165 0.07 16.26 18.89
C LEU A 165 -0.36 16.00 20.34
N ASP A 166 0.11 16.79 21.29
CA ASP A 166 -0.22 16.64 22.72
C ASP A 166 -1.69 16.96 23.02
N SER A 167 -2.29 17.89 22.27
CA SER A 167 -3.72 18.23 22.34
C SER A 167 -4.62 17.34 21.48
N GLY A 168 -4.06 16.42 20.69
CA GLY A 168 -4.81 15.54 19.79
C GLY A 168 -5.37 16.22 18.54
N LEU A 169 -4.96 17.46 18.25
CA LEU A 169 -5.29 18.18 17.00
C LEU A 169 -4.58 17.56 15.78
N ARG A 170 -3.42 16.93 15.99
CA ARG A 170 -2.71 16.11 15.00
C ARG A 170 -2.64 14.66 15.46
N GLU A 171 -2.69 13.75 14.51
CA GLU A 171 -2.48 12.32 14.73
C GLU A 171 -1.18 11.87 14.05
N THR A 172 -0.60 10.78 14.55
CA THR A 172 0.48 10.07 13.86
C THR A 172 -0.09 8.81 13.21
N ARG A 173 0.18 8.60 11.93
CA ARG A 173 -0.28 7.42 11.19
C ARG A 173 0.91 6.64 10.61
N PRO A 174 0.80 5.32 10.45
CA PRO A 174 1.75 4.55 9.67
C PRO A 174 1.90 5.14 8.27
N PHE A 175 3.11 5.13 7.74
CA PHE A 175 3.40 5.62 6.40
C PHE A 175 3.07 4.53 5.37
N GLU A 176 2.07 4.73 4.50
CA GLU A 176 1.55 3.66 3.62
C GLU A 176 1.82 3.84 2.10
N MET A 177 2.27 5.01 1.59
CA MET A 177 2.37 5.23 0.13
C MET A 177 3.45 6.23 -0.33
N LYS A 178 3.82 6.14 -1.62
CA LYS A 178 4.82 7.01 -2.30
C LYS A 178 4.38 8.46 -2.52
N ALA A 179 3.09 8.69 -2.69
CA ALA A 179 2.56 9.99 -3.11
C ALA A 179 2.44 11.02 -1.96
N GLU A 180 2.77 10.64 -0.72
CA GLU A 180 2.53 11.50 0.45
C GLU A 180 3.68 12.48 0.77
N ILE A 181 4.85 12.34 0.13
CA ILE A 181 6.03 13.17 0.45
C ILE A 181 5.98 14.48 -0.34
N GLU A 182 5.40 15.50 0.29
CA GLU A 182 5.30 16.86 -0.25
C GLU A 182 5.95 17.91 0.64
N LYS A 183 6.24 19.08 0.04
CA LYS A 183 6.69 20.27 0.77
C LYS A 183 5.66 20.65 1.85
N GLY A 184 6.14 21.01 3.03
CA GLY A 184 5.31 21.44 4.17
C GLY A 184 4.83 20.30 5.08
N ARG A 185 5.07 19.04 4.71
CA ARG A 185 4.63 17.87 5.50
C ARG A 185 5.63 17.51 6.60
N PHE A 186 5.10 16.90 7.66
CA PHE A 186 5.86 16.42 8.81
C PHE A 186 5.85 14.89 8.90
N PHE A 187 7.00 14.32 9.27
CA PHE A 187 7.21 12.89 9.41
C PHE A 187 7.98 12.59 10.69
N ILE A 188 7.95 11.34 11.14
CA ILE A 188 8.76 10.82 12.23
C ILE A 188 9.68 9.76 11.63
N VAL A 189 10.99 10.01 11.68
CA VAL A 189 12.03 9.12 11.16
C VAL A 189 13.06 8.89 12.27
N GLY A 190 13.25 7.64 12.68
CA GLY A 190 14.16 7.28 13.77
C GLY A 190 13.81 7.98 15.08
N GLY A 191 12.51 8.14 15.36
CA GLY A 191 12.00 8.84 16.54
C GLY A 191 12.16 10.37 16.53
N GLN A 192 12.69 10.96 15.46
CA GLN A 192 12.86 12.41 15.31
C GLN A 192 11.83 12.99 14.34
N LYS A 193 11.32 14.19 14.64
CA LYS A 193 10.41 14.88 13.72
C LYS A 193 11.22 15.47 12.56
N ALA A 194 10.78 15.19 11.35
CA ALA A 194 11.35 15.66 10.09
C ALA A 194 10.33 16.51 9.35
N TYR A 195 10.75 17.66 8.84
CA TYR A 195 9.94 18.61 8.09
C TYR A 195 10.51 18.82 6.69
N VAL A 196 9.69 18.65 5.65
CA VAL A 196 10.12 18.86 4.26
C VAL A 196 9.96 20.35 3.91
N THR A 197 11.05 21.11 3.89
CA THR A 197 10.97 22.56 3.61
C THR A 197 10.93 22.88 2.12
N GLU A 198 11.60 22.08 1.29
CA GLU A 198 11.69 22.29 -0.15
C GLU A 198 11.66 20.95 -0.89
N LYS A 199 10.98 20.93 -2.03
CA LYS A 199 10.96 19.84 -2.99
C LYS A 199 11.41 20.40 -4.33
N GLY A 200 12.52 19.87 -4.84
CA GLY A 200 13.08 20.23 -6.13
C GLY A 200 12.29 19.62 -7.30
N GLU A 201 12.84 19.71 -8.49
CA GLU A 201 12.20 19.19 -9.71
C GLU A 201 11.95 17.68 -9.62
N THR A 202 10.75 17.28 -10.04
CA THR A 202 10.35 15.87 -10.10
C THR A 202 10.98 15.23 -11.34
N ILE A 203 11.86 14.26 -11.11
CA ILE A 203 12.53 13.48 -12.13
C ILE A 203 11.80 12.14 -12.25
N THR A 204 11.37 11.80 -13.47
CA THR A 204 10.73 10.51 -13.74
C THR A 204 11.73 9.59 -14.42
N ASN A 205 12.00 8.43 -13.80
CA ASN A 205 12.86 7.41 -14.40
C ASN A 205 12.11 6.60 -15.48
N GLU A 206 12.85 5.86 -16.31
CA GLU A 206 12.33 4.98 -17.38
C GLU A 206 11.27 3.96 -16.93
N GLN A 207 11.22 3.64 -15.63
CA GLN A 207 10.22 2.76 -15.01
C GLN A 207 8.93 3.49 -14.56
N GLY A 208 8.73 4.75 -14.97
CA GLY A 208 7.58 5.58 -14.59
C GLY A 208 7.55 5.98 -13.11
N ARG A 209 8.69 5.94 -12.42
CA ARG A 209 8.81 6.28 -10.99
C ARG A 209 9.33 7.70 -10.84
N THR A 210 8.62 8.50 -10.05
CA THR A 210 8.99 9.88 -9.71
C THR A 210 9.95 9.92 -8.52
N ASP A 211 10.97 10.75 -8.62
CA ASP A 211 11.90 11.08 -7.54
C ASP A 211 12.14 12.59 -7.53
N ALA A 212 12.46 13.17 -6.38
CA ALA A 212 12.75 14.60 -6.28
C ALA A 212 13.77 14.84 -5.17
N ARG A 213 14.56 15.91 -5.30
CA ARG A 213 15.51 16.30 -4.25
C ARG A 213 14.78 17.07 -3.16
N LEU A 214 14.92 16.66 -1.90
CA LEU A 214 14.23 17.24 -0.76
C LEU A 214 15.22 17.87 0.21
N ARG A 215 14.88 19.06 0.71
CA ARG A 215 15.52 19.63 1.91
C ARG A 215 14.66 19.29 3.11
N VAL A 216 15.20 18.48 4.01
CA VAL A 216 14.49 17.98 5.20
C VAL A 216 15.18 18.52 6.44
N ILE A 217 14.41 19.15 7.33
CA ILE A 217 14.89 19.73 8.59
C ILE A 217 14.40 18.85 9.74
N PHE A 218 15.25 18.58 10.72
CA PHE A 218 14.93 17.78 11.90
C PHE A 218 14.75 18.67 13.13
N ASP A 219 13.94 18.21 14.09
CA ASP A 219 13.69 18.90 15.36
C ASP A 219 14.93 19.13 16.23
N ASN A 220 15.98 18.34 16.04
CA ASN A 220 17.28 18.51 16.72
C ASN A 220 18.15 19.63 16.13
N GLY A 221 17.67 20.40 15.14
CA GLY A 221 18.42 21.49 14.53
C GLY A 221 19.37 21.07 13.41
N THR A 222 19.25 19.84 12.91
CA THR A 222 19.99 19.36 11.74
C THR A 222 19.13 19.41 10.48
N GLU A 223 19.76 19.53 9.32
CA GLU A 223 19.11 19.39 8.02
C GLU A 223 19.82 18.34 7.18
N SER A 224 19.08 17.78 6.23
CA SER A 224 19.59 16.79 5.30
C SER A 224 19.00 17.03 3.92
N ASN A 225 19.85 16.97 2.91
CA ASN A 225 19.47 17.10 1.52
C ASN A 225 19.43 15.70 0.88
N MET A 226 18.26 15.06 0.90
CA MET A 226 18.07 13.67 0.50
C MET A 226 17.08 13.54 -0.65
N LEU A 227 17.16 12.43 -1.38
CA LEU A 227 16.15 12.10 -2.40
C LEU A 227 14.86 11.64 -1.72
N MET A 228 13.73 11.93 -2.36
CA MET A 228 12.40 11.50 -1.91
C MET A 228 12.36 9.98 -1.69
N ARG A 229 12.96 9.21 -2.60
CA ARG A 229 13.05 7.75 -2.43
C ARG A 229 13.87 7.32 -1.22
N SER A 230 14.91 8.06 -0.85
CA SER A 230 15.71 7.76 0.34
C SER A 230 14.90 8.01 1.61
N LEU A 231 14.18 9.13 1.69
CA LEU A 231 13.27 9.42 2.81
C LEU A 231 12.19 8.34 2.92
N GLN A 232 11.61 7.94 1.79
CA GLN A 232 10.60 6.89 1.75
C GLN A 232 11.14 5.55 2.26
N ARG A 233 12.34 5.16 1.81
CA ARG A 233 12.98 3.93 2.27
C ARG A 233 13.30 3.99 3.77
N ALA A 234 13.72 5.14 4.28
CA ALA A 234 13.97 5.35 5.70
C ALA A 234 12.67 5.21 6.53
N LEU A 235 11.57 5.79 6.06
CA LEU A 235 10.25 5.67 6.67
C LEU A 235 9.72 4.23 6.67
N ASN A 236 9.92 3.48 5.59
CA ASN A 236 9.47 2.08 5.48
C ASN A 236 10.35 1.09 6.26
N LYS A 237 11.65 1.37 6.37
CA LYS A 237 12.62 0.52 7.10
C LYS A 237 12.50 0.70 8.61
N ASP A 238 12.10 1.89 9.05
CA ASP A 238 11.87 2.20 10.45
C ASP A 238 10.47 1.73 10.88
N GLY A 239 10.40 0.81 11.85
CA GLY A 239 9.13 0.39 12.45
C GLY A 239 8.42 1.53 13.21
N ALA A 240 9.12 2.61 13.53
CA ALA A 240 8.56 3.84 14.09
C ALA A 240 8.28 4.93 13.03
N GLY A 241 8.44 4.62 11.74
CA GLY A 241 8.16 5.51 10.63
C GLY A 241 6.69 5.92 10.61
N ARG A 242 6.42 7.18 10.96
CA ARG A 242 5.04 7.72 11.00
C ARG A 242 4.94 9.01 10.22
N ARG A 243 3.81 9.22 9.58
CA ARG A 243 3.41 10.54 9.09
C ARG A 243 2.69 11.29 10.21
N ILE A 244 3.05 12.57 10.39
CA ILE A 244 2.29 13.48 11.23
C ILE A 244 1.23 14.11 10.33
N THR A 245 -0.04 13.95 10.68
CA THR A 245 -1.12 14.61 9.92
C THR A 245 -1.01 16.12 10.08
N ASP A 246 -1.54 16.86 9.11
CA ASP A 246 -1.73 18.30 9.31
C ASP A 246 -2.72 18.55 10.46
N PRO A 247 -2.61 19.71 11.13
CA PRO A 247 -3.42 19.98 12.30
C PRO A 247 -4.84 20.14 11.83
N SER A 248 -5.67 19.18 12.18
CA SER A 248 -7.10 19.36 12.13
C SER A 248 -7.51 20.06 13.42
N ALA A 249 -7.22 21.35 13.55
CA ALA A 249 -8.31 22.23 13.95
C ALA A 249 -9.07 22.41 12.63
N GLY A 250 -10.26 21.80 12.50
CA GLY A 250 -10.97 21.67 11.20
C GLY A 250 -10.91 22.91 10.29
N PRO A 251 -11.04 22.70 8.96
CA PRO A 251 -12.25 22.13 8.39
C PRO A 251 -12.04 20.72 7.89
N LEU A 252 -13.14 20.06 7.52
CA LEU A 252 -13.10 18.85 6.71
C LEU A 252 -12.52 19.08 5.27
N PHE A 253 -12.01 20.27 4.93
CA PHE A 253 -11.69 20.67 3.54
C PHE A 253 -10.63 21.78 3.48
N SER A 254 -9.82 21.77 2.42
CA SER A 254 -8.96 22.87 1.99
C SER A 254 -9.41 23.41 0.62
N ASP A 255 -9.34 24.73 0.45
CA ASP A 255 -9.76 25.45 -0.78
C ASP A 255 -8.75 25.34 -1.93
N GLN A 256 -7.54 24.83 -1.65
CA GLN A 256 -6.42 24.83 -2.58
C GLN A 256 -6.22 23.45 -3.16
N THR A 257 -6.35 23.34 -4.47
CA THR A 257 -5.85 22.21 -5.24
C THR A 257 -4.32 22.24 -5.17
N ILE A 258 -3.72 21.34 -4.41
CA ILE A 258 -2.28 21.09 -4.48
C ILE A 258 -2.09 19.85 -5.36
N ASP A 259 -1.20 19.94 -6.34
CA ASP A 259 -0.83 18.82 -7.20
C ASP A 259 -0.31 17.67 -6.33
N GLY A 260 -1.10 16.59 -6.21
CA GLY A 260 -0.83 15.48 -5.29
C GLY A 260 -1.92 15.19 -4.24
N ASP A 261 -2.97 16.00 -4.14
CA ASP A 261 -4.12 15.67 -3.29
C ASP A 261 -4.95 14.52 -3.91
N GLU A 262 -5.08 13.39 -3.20
CA GLU A 262 -5.99 12.32 -3.60
C GLU A 262 -7.44 12.81 -3.53
N ALA A 263 -8.15 12.77 -4.66
CA ALA A 263 -9.57 13.08 -4.76
C ALA A 263 -10.37 12.24 -3.76
N SER A 264 -10.77 12.86 -2.64
CA SER A 264 -11.32 12.14 -1.51
C SER A 264 -12.84 12.04 -1.54
N GLY A 265 -13.51 12.73 -2.46
CA GLY A 265 -14.92 12.50 -2.79
C GLY A 265 -15.55 13.61 -3.61
N ILE A 266 -16.63 13.27 -4.30
CA ILE A 266 -17.50 14.16 -5.06
C ILE A 266 -18.87 14.14 -4.38
N ILE A 267 -19.35 15.30 -3.93
CA ILE A 267 -20.77 15.47 -3.59
C ILE A 267 -21.52 15.67 -4.90
N TYR A 268 -22.54 14.85 -5.12
CA TYR A 268 -23.41 14.98 -6.28
C TYR A 268 -24.85 15.25 -5.83
N VAL A 269 -25.49 16.19 -6.53
CA VAL A 269 -26.89 16.58 -6.33
C VAL A 269 -27.68 16.22 -7.56
N LEU A 270 -28.70 15.39 -7.38
CA LEU A 270 -29.50 14.86 -8.48
C LEU A 270 -30.96 15.26 -8.37
N ARG A 271 -31.61 15.34 -9.53
CA ARG A 271 -33.05 15.51 -9.67
C ARG A 271 -33.67 14.25 -10.26
N SER A 272 -34.78 13.80 -9.69
CA SER A 272 -35.49 12.62 -10.20
C SER A 272 -36.37 12.97 -11.41
N LYS A 273 -36.38 12.05 -12.39
CA LYS A 273 -37.37 12.03 -13.50
C LYS A 273 -38.51 11.03 -13.23
N SER A 274 -38.71 10.60 -11.98
CA SER A 274 -39.82 9.71 -11.60
C SER A 274 -41.17 10.40 -11.76
N ASP A 275 -42.17 9.67 -12.25
CA ASP A 275 -43.55 10.15 -12.41
C ASP A 275 -44.36 10.14 -11.11
N HIS A 276 -43.73 9.80 -9.98
CA HIS A 276 -44.39 9.81 -8.68
C HIS A 276 -45.02 11.19 -8.37
N PRO A 277 -46.28 11.28 -7.91
CA PRO A 277 -46.98 12.56 -7.71
C PRO A 277 -46.19 13.59 -6.88
N LEU A 278 -45.64 13.16 -5.72
CA LEU A 278 -44.81 14.00 -4.85
C LEU A 278 -43.54 14.54 -5.51
N VAL A 279 -42.95 13.79 -6.44
CA VAL A 279 -41.74 14.18 -7.17
C VAL A 279 -42.11 15.14 -8.30
N THR A 280 -43.22 14.90 -8.99
CA THR A 280 -43.67 15.73 -10.11
C THR A 280 -44.12 17.11 -9.65
N GLU A 281 -44.83 17.21 -8.53
CA GLU A 281 -45.26 18.48 -7.94
C GLU A 281 -44.10 19.33 -7.41
N ASN A 282 -43.03 18.70 -6.94
CA ASN A 282 -41.91 19.35 -6.24
C ASN A 282 -40.56 19.14 -6.93
N ARG A 283 -40.54 18.95 -8.26
CA ARG A 283 -39.34 18.52 -9.00
C ARG A 283 -38.14 19.46 -8.87
N GLU A 284 -38.39 20.74 -8.59
CA GLU A 284 -37.34 21.74 -8.36
C GLU A 284 -36.80 21.77 -6.93
N LEU A 285 -37.48 21.13 -5.98
CA LEU A 285 -37.12 21.10 -4.55
C LEU A 285 -36.66 19.72 -4.10
N VAL A 286 -37.09 18.66 -4.79
CA VAL A 286 -36.72 17.27 -4.49
C VAL A 286 -35.36 16.97 -5.08
N HIS A 287 -34.35 16.93 -4.20
CA HIS A 287 -32.98 16.63 -4.56
C HIS A 287 -32.48 15.40 -3.82
N LYS A 288 -31.75 14.56 -4.55
CA LYS A 288 -30.94 13.49 -3.97
C LYS A 288 -29.53 14.01 -3.76
N ILE A 289 -29.01 13.89 -2.55
CA ILE A 289 -27.64 14.31 -2.22
C ILE A 289 -26.86 13.06 -1.82
N GLY A 290 -25.73 12.81 -2.49
CA GLY A 290 -24.88 11.67 -2.19
C GLY A 290 -23.39 12.01 -2.35
N VAL A 291 -22.55 11.09 -1.87
CA VAL A 291 -21.08 11.23 -1.92
C VAL A 291 -20.48 10.01 -2.63
N THR A 292 -19.56 10.21 -3.56
CA THR A 292 -18.88 9.13 -4.30
C THR A 292 -17.39 9.42 -4.51
N ASN A 293 -16.58 8.38 -4.74
CA ASN A 293 -15.17 8.49 -5.11
C ASN A 293 -14.90 8.12 -6.58
N MET A 294 -15.92 7.66 -7.29
CA MET A 294 -15.88 7.38 -8.73
C MET A 294 -16.59 8.49 -9.48
N SER A 295 -16.48 8.51 -10.81
CA SER A 295 -17.19 9.51 -11.61
C SER A 295 -18.70 9.42 -11.36
N VAL A 296 -19.38 10.57 -11.33
CA VAL A 296 -20.81 10.67 -11.02
C VAL A 296 -21.63 9.87 -12.04
N GLU A 297 -21.20 9.85 -13.30
CA GLU A 297 -21.81 9.10 -14.40
C GLU A 297 -21.81 7.60 -14.11
N LYS A 298 -20.69 7.07 -13.58
CA LYS A 298 -20.60 5.66 -13.20
C LYS A 298 -21.49 5.34 -12.00
N ARG A 299 -21.62 6.28 -11.04
CA ARG A 299 -22.45 6.09 -9.85
C ARG A 299 -23.95 6.06 -10.18
N ILE A 300 -24.40 6.89 -11.11
CA ILE A 300 -25.80 6.96 -11.54
C ILE A 300 -26.15 5.98 -12.67
N ALA A 301 -25.18 5.21 -13.16
CA ALA A 301 -25.41 4.19 -14.18
C ALA A 301 -26.47 3.19 -13.71
N GLY A 302 -27.55 3.06 -14.49
CA GLY A 302 -28.66 2.18 -14.15
C GLY A 302 -29.56 2.68 -13.01
N ALA A 303 -29.61 3.98 -12.74
CA ALA A 303 -30.49 4.59 -11.73
C ALA A 303 -31.95 4.11 -11.84
N GLN A 304 -32.48 3.96 -13.06
CA GLN A 304 -33.84 3.47 -13.31
C GLN A 304 -34.16 2.08 -12.75
N LEU A 305 -33.14 1.25 -12.47
CA LEU A 305 -33.31 -0.10 -11.92
C LEU A 305 -33.08 -0.17 -10.40
N GLN A 306 -32.75 0.96 -9.77
CA GLN A 306 -32.32 1.02 -8.39
C GLN A 306 -33.38 1.73 -7.52
N PRO A 307 -33.88 1.09 -6.45
CA PRO A 307 -34.86 1.71 -5.55
C PRO A 307 -34.36 3.00 -4.89
N THR A 308 -33.06 3.11 -4.65
CA THR A 308 -32.41 4.30 -4.06
C THR A 308 -32.51 5.55 -4.94
N PHE A 309 -32.82 5.39 -6.23
CA PHE A 309 -33.05 6.44 -7.22
C PHE A 309 -34.52 6.55 -7.64
N LEU A 310 -35.43 6.02 -6.83
CA LEU A 310 -36.87 6.03 -7.08
C LEU A 310 -37.30 5.25 -8.34
N MET A 311 -36.51 4.23 -8.73
CA MET A 311 -36.75 3.41 -9.92
C MET A 311 -36.90 4.26 -11.20
N ALA A 312 -36.21 5.40 -11.26
CA ALA A 312 -36.31 6.36 -12.35
C ALA A 312 -34.95 6.89 -12.79
N ASN A 313 -34.91 7.48 -13.98
CA ASN A 313 -33.74 8.21 -14.44
C ASN A 313 -33.53 9.48 -13.61
N VAL A 314 -32.27 9.92 -13.53
CA VAL A 314 -31.86 11.09 -12.75
C VAL A 314 -31.00 12.02 -13.59
N GLU A 315 -31.04 13.30 -13.23
CA GLU A 315 -30.24 14.35 -13.84
C GLU A 315 -29.29 14.94 -12.80
N VAL A 316 -28.05 15.20 -13.20
CA VAL A 316 -27.06 15.87 -12.34
C VAL A 316 -27.31 17.37 -12.38
N VAL A 317 -27.63 17.96 -11.24
CA VAL A 317 -27.92 19.39 -11.10
C VAL A 317 -26.70 20.16 -10.59
N ALA A 318 -25.93 19.54 -9.71
CA ALA A 318 -24.67 20.10 -9.22
C ALA A 318 -23.70 19.00 -8.78
N THR A 319 -22.41 19.31 -8.88
CA THR A 319 -21.30 18.47 -8.43
C THR A 319 -20.28 19.35 -7.73
N TYR A 320 -19.80 18.90 -6.58
CA TYR A 320 -18.77 19.58 -5.82
C TYR A 320 -17.65 18.60 -5.56
N GLU A 321 -16.48 18.90 -6.12
CA GLU A 321 -15.26 18.14 -5.88
C GLU A 321 -14.66 18.58 -4.56
N LEU A 322 -14.23 17.60 -3.77
CA LEU A 322 -13.63 17.87 -2.49
C LEU A 322 -12.46 16.93 -2.19
N TYR A 323 -11.50 17.44 -1.42
CA TYR A 323 -10.21 16.80 -1.17
C TYR A 323 -9.98 16.55 0.32
N ASN A 324 -9.25 15.47 0.65
CA ASN A 324 -8.87 15.05 2.01
C ASN A 324 -10.03 14.78 3.00
N ILE A 325 -11.03 14.00 2.59
CA ILE A 325 -12.29 13.79 3.34
C ILE A 325 -12.52 12.34 3.73
N ASN A 326 -13.04 12.17 4.94
CA ASN A 326 -13.71 10.95 5.32
C ASN A 326 -15.16 10.92 4.79
N ARG A 327 -15.39 10.16 3.72
CA ARG A 327 -16.71 9.99 3.07
C ARG A 327 -17.83 9.70 4.06
N SER A 328 -17.64 8.72 4.94
CA SER A 328 -18.70 8.28 5.86
C SER A 328 -19.09 9.38 6.84
N LYS A 329 -18.13 10.20 7.28
CA LYS A 329 -18.41 11.37 8.13
C LYS A 329 -19.17 12.45 7.36
N LEU A 330 -18.80 12.72 6.11
CA LEU A 330 -19.47 13.70 5.26
C LEU A 330 -20.91 13.29 4.94
N GLU A 331 -21.12 12.03 4.57
CA GLU A 331 -22.44 11.47 4.32
C GLU A 331 -23.34 11.64 5.56
N ASN A 332 -22.88 11.19 6.73
CA ASN A 332 -23.59 11.36 7.99
C ASN A 332 -23.88 12.83 8.34
N LEU A 333 -22.95 13.74 8.01
CA LEU A 333 -23.12 15.18 8.24
C LEU A 333 -24.23 15.76 7.38
N ILE A 334 -24.25 15.46 6.08
CA ILE A 334 -25.29 15.90 5.14
C ILE A 334 -26.65 15.35 5.59
N HIS A 335 -26.71 14.05 5.91
CA HIS A 335 -27.92 13.44 6.44
C HIS A 335 -28.44 14.18 7.67
N ARG A 336 -27.57 14.45 8.65
CA ARG A 336 -27.95 15.15 9.89
C ARG A 336 -28.47 16.56 9.64
N ILE A 337 -27.85 17.32 8.74
CA ILE A 337 -28.24 18.71 8.44
C ILE A 337 -29.61 18.76 7.79
N PHE A 338 -29.86 17.89 6.82
CA PHE A 338 -31.09 17.89 6.01
C PHE A 338 -32.15 16.90 6.49
N GLU A 339 -31.90 16.17 7.58
CA GLU A 339 -32.87 15.26 8.20
C GLU A 339 -34.27 15.89 8.39
N PRO A 340 -34.41 17.17 8.82
CA PRO A 340 -35.73 17.80 8.98
C PRO A 340 -36.54 17.95 7.70
N ALA A 341 -35.89 17.83 6.53
CA ALA A 341 -36.51 17.92 5.22
C ALA A 341 -36.32 16.64 4.39
N ARG A 342 -36.05 15.52 5.07
CA ARG A 342 -36.02 14.22 4.40
C ARG A 342 -37.38 13.91 3.80
N LEU A 343 -37.36 13.45 2.57
CA LEU A 343 -38.55 13.06 1.82
C LEU A 343 -38.91 11.61 2.18
N GLU A 344 -40.08 11.43 2.81
CA GLU A 344 -40.60 10.10 3.16
C GLU A 344 -41.45 9.56 2.00
N ILE A 345 -40.81 8.79 1.11
CA ILE A 345 -41.48 8.10 0.00
C ILE A 345 -41.15 6.61 0.07
N GLU A 346 -42.19 5.80 -0.01
CA GLU A 346 -42.08 4.34 -0.11
C GLU A 346 -42.21 3.90 -1.57
N ILE A 347 -41.27 3.09 -2.04
CA ILE A 347 -41.24 2.57 -3.41
C ILE A 347 -41.05 1.07 -3.37
N MET A 348 -41.75 0.37 -4.27
CA MET A 348 -41.56 -1.07 -4.45
C MET A 348 -40.32 -1.35 -5.29
N ASP A 349 -39.41 -2.17 -4.77
CA ASP A 349 -38.31 -2.74 -5.54
C ASP A 349 -38.86 -3.70 -6.61
N ARG A 350 -38.02 -4.10 -7.56
CA ARG A 350 -38.32 -5.06 -8.65
C ARG A 350 -38.85 -6.42 -8.18
N PHE A 351 -38.69 -6.73 -6.90
CA PHE A 351 -39.21 -7.94 -6.24
C PHE A 351 -40.48 -7.69 -5.41
N GLY A 352 -41.09 -6.51 -5.49
CA GLY A 352 -42.29 -6.14 -4.74
C GLY A 352 -42.05 -5.87 -3.25
N ARG A 353 -40.80 -5.61 -2.84
CA ARG A 353 -40.47 -5.25 -1.46
C ARG A 353 -40.48 -3.73 -1.29
N PRO A 354 -41.13 -3.19 -0.25
CA PRO A 354 -41.12 -1.76 0.01
C PRO A 354 -39.73 -1.29 0.48
N VAL A 355 -39.25 -0.21 -0.10
CA VAL A 355 -37.97 0.44 0.22
C VAL A 355 -38.22 1.93 0.41
N VAL A 356 -37.64 2.50 1.46
CA VAL A 356 -37.69 3.94 1.76
C VAL A 356 -36.28 4.53 1.61
N PRO A 357 -36.00 5.25 0.51
CA PRO A 357 -34.71 5.89 0.28
C PRO A 357 -34.44 7.03 1.28
N ARG A 358 -33.26 7.05 1.91
CA ARG A 358 -32.90 8.04 2.95
C ARG A 358 -32.15 9.27 2.46
N GLU A 359 -31.81 9.30 1.18
CA GLU A 359 -30.92 10.30 0.56
C GLU A 359 -31.70 11.35 -0.25
N TRP A 360 -33.02 11.41 -0.14
CA TRP A 360 -33.87 12.38 -0.83
C TRP A 360 -34.36 13.44 0.15
N PHE A 361 -34.24 14.70 -0.23
CA PHE A 361 -34.56 15.84 0.61
C PHE A 361 -35.35 16.90 -0.17
N LEU A 362 -36.25 17.60 0.52
CA LEU A 362 -37.02 18.73 0.00
C LEU A 362 -36.28 20.02 0.36
N VAL A 363 -35.24 20.32 -0.41
CA VAL A 363 -34.28 21.40 -0.15
C VAL A 363 -33.96 22.13 -1.46
N PRO A 364 -34.08 23.47 -1.54
CA PRO A 364 -33.67 24.22 -2.71
C PRO A 364 -32.16 24.12 -2.99
N LEU A 365 -31.77 24.18 -4.26
CA LEU A 365 -30.37 24.06 -4.66
C LEU A 365 -29.45 25.11 -4.02
N PHE A 366 -29.92 26.35 -3.85
CA PHE A 366 -29.11 27.41 -3.25
C PHE A 366 -28.77 27.12 -1.78
N VAL A 367 -29.65 26.45 -1.03
CA VAL A 367 -29.36 26.03 0.34
C VAL A 367 -28.31 24.91 0.35
N ILE A 368 -28.36 24.02 -0.64
CA ILE A 368 -27.36 22.96 -0.80
C ILE A 368 -25.99 23.60 -1.10
N ASN A 369 -25.93 24.61 -1.98
CA ASN A 369 -24.72 25.41 -2.21
C ASN A 369 -24.19 26.01 -0.91
N ASP A 370 -25.03 26.75 -0.17
CA ASP A 370 -24.65 27.37 1.10
C ASP A 370 -24.17 26.34 2.13
N ALA A 371 -24.81 25.16 2.16
CA ALA A 371 -24.40 24.08 3.05
C ALA A 371 -23.03 23.54 2.64
N VAL A 372 -22.79 23.32 1.35
CA VAL A 372 -21.51 22.86 0.82
C VAL A 372 -20.40 23.89 1.06
N GLU A 373 -20.67 25.18 0.92
CA GLU A 373 -19.71 26.24 1.26
C GLU A 373 -19.38 26.26 2.76
N LYS A 374 -20.39 26.19 3.63
CA LYS A 374 -20.16 26.10 5.08
C LYS A 374 -19.48 24.80 5.50
N ILE A 375 -19.72 23.73 4.76
CA ILE A 375 -19.03 22.46 4.87
C ILE A 375 -17.56 22.73 4.55
N ARG A 376 -17.23 23.31 3.38
CA ARG A 376 -15.88 23.71 2.95
C ARG A 376 -15.15 24.56 4.00
N ASP A 377 -15.82 25.56 4.56
CA ASP A 377 -15.27 26.45 5.59
C ASP A 377 -15.26 25.83 7.01
N GLY A 378 -15.85 24.64 7.19
CA GLY A 378 -15.90 23.92 8.47
C GLY A 378 -16.87 24.50 9.51
N THR A 379 -17.61 25.55 9.15
CA THR A 379 -18.51 26.25 10.06
C THR A 379 -19.88 25.58 10.18
N ILE A 380 -20.18 24.60 9.32
CA ILE A 380 -21.49 23.93 9.22
C ILE A 380 -21.98 23.30 10.52
N THR A 381 -21.09 22.88 11.43
CA THR A 381 -21.47 22.29 12.73
C THR A 381 -22.28 23.23 13.61
N GLY A 382 -22.13 24.55 13.41
CA GLY A 382 -22.91 25.58 14.08
C GLY A 382 -24.22 25.94 13.36
N TYR A 383 -24.64 25.21 12.33
CA TYR A 383 -25.85 25.49 11.56
C TYR A 383 -26.78 24.29 11.50
N HIS A 384 -28.08 24.55 11.42
CA HIS A 384 -29.11 23.57 11.12
C HIS A 384 -29.99 24.09 9.98
N TYR A 385 -30.56 23.19 9.19
CA TYR A 385 -31.54 23.56 8.19
C TYR A 385 -32.91 23.80 8.84
N ASP A 386 -33.54 24.94 8.52
CA ASP A 386 -34.93 25.23 8.87
C ASP A 386 -35.82 25.12 7.63
N PRO A 387 -36.66 24.07 7.52
CA PRO A 387 -37.57 23.88 6.40
C PRO A 387 -38.57 25.03 6.21
N ARG A 388 -38.94 25.75 7.28
CA ARG A 388 -39.93 26.85 7.21
C ARG A 388 -39.32 28.12 6.62
N ALA A 389 -38.03 28.34 6.87
CA ALA A 389 -37.29 29.48 6.36
C ALA A 389 -36.57 29.17 5.03
N ALA A 390 -36.59 27.90 4.59
CA ALA A 390 -35.85 27.41 3.44
C ALA A 390 -34.38 27.87 3.46
N GLY A 391 -33.71 27.73 4.61
CA GLY A 391 -32.35 28.24 4.81
C GLY A 391 -31.64 27.68 6.03
N LEU A 392 -30.32 27.88 6.08
CA LEU A 392 -29.47 27.47 7.20
C LEU A 392 -29.49 28.53 8.31
N LYS A 393 -29.90 28.13 9.52
CA LYS A 393 -29.88 28.98 10.71
C LYS A 393 -28.75 28.56 11.64
N ARG A 394 -28.09 29.54 12.26
CA ARG A 394 -27.13 29.25 13.33
C ARG A 394 -27.85 28.58 14.49
N ILE A 395 -27.23 27.54 15.04
CA ILE A 395 -27.63 26.92 16.29
C ILE A 395 -27.24 27.91 17.38
N SER A 396 -28.17 28.77 17.79
CA SER A 396 -28.00 29.60 18.97
C SER A 396 -28.16 28.72 20.21
N GLY A 397 -27.05 28.26 20.77
CA GLY A 397 -27.00 27.49 22.01
C GLY A 397 -25.82 27.92 22.86
N GLU A 398 -26.13 28.36 24.08
CA GLU A 398 -25.23 28.84 25.14
C GLU A 398 -24.01 27.94 25.35
N MET A 399 -22.85 28.55 25.57
CA MET A 399 -21.74 27.85 26.22
C MET A 399 -22.16 27.53 27.66
N PRO A 400 -22.16 26.26 28.11
CA PRO A 400 -22.16 25.99 29.54
C PRO A 400 -20.80 26.45 30.08
N GLN A 401 -20.86 27.27 31.13
CA GLN A 401 -19.70 27.70 31.91
C GLN A 401 -18.98 26.54 32.58
#